data_AF-A0A4S3PWI7-F1
#
_entry.id   AF-A0A4S3PWI7-F1
#
_cell.length_a   1.000
_cell.length_b   1.000
_cell.length_c   1.000
_cell.angle_alpha   90.00
_cell.angle_beta   90.00
_cell.angle_gamma   90.00
#
_symmetry.space_group_name_H-M   'P 1'
#
loop_
_entity.id
_entity.type
_entity.pdbx_description
1 polymer ?
#
loop_
_entity_poly.entity_id
_entity_poly.type
_entity_poly.pdbx_seq_one_letter_code
_entity_poly.pdbx_strand_id
1 'polypeptide(L)'
;MIEAGVNINCSKTFLKQRRDWFIINRIRLNYTGEMEKAMHQAHGIGYEDYCRKFKERLRVEKTREQEYKQGRMIVAQFDRKVHF
;
A
#
# COMPACT_ATOMS: atom_id res chain seq x y z
N MET A 1 6.52 23.33 -17.91
CA MET A 1 7.05 22.71 -16.68
C MET A 1 7.13 21.23 -16.94
N ILE A 2 8.35 20.71 -17.13
CA ILE A 2 8.58 19.32 -17.55
C ILE A 2 8.51 18.47 -16.28
N GLU A 3 7.47 17.65 -16.11
CA GLU A 3 7.45 16.63 -15.06
C GLU A 3 8.49 15.57 -15.41
N ALA A 4 9.66 15.66 -14.79
CA ALA A 4 10.65 14.60 -14.81
C ALA A 4 10.02 13.38 -14.10
N GLY A 5 9.48 12.47 -14.90
CA GLY A 5 8.98 11.18 -14.43
C GLY A 5 10.09 10.41 -13.74
N VAL A 6 10.10 10.41 -12.41
CA VAL A 6 10.98 9.55 -11.63
C VAL A 6 10.43 8.13 -11.74
N ASN A 7 10.95 7.37 -12.72
CA ASN A 7 10.72 5.94 -12.81
C ASN A 7 11.57 5.25 -11.73
N ILE A 8 11.04 5.18 -10.50
CA ILE A 8 11.66 4.44 -9.40
C ILE A 8 11.37 2.96 -9.63
N ASN A 9 12.07 2.35 -10.59
CA ASN A 9 12.15 0.90 -10.66
C ASN A 9 12.66 0.41 -9.30
N CYS A 10 11.90 -0.50 -8.68
CA CYS A 10 12.27 -1.22 -7.48
C CYS A 10 13.44 -2.18 -7.80
N SER A 11 14.60 -1.63 -8.15
CA SER A 11 15.78 -2.36 -8.60
C SER A 11 17.02 -1.70 -8.04
N LYS A 12 17.15 -1.65 -6.71
CA LYS A 12 18.47 -1.63 -6.09
C LYS A 12 18.55 -2.74 -5.05
N THR A 13 19.37 -3.72 -5.42
CA THR A 13 19.68 -4.96 -4.74
C THR A 13 20.49 -4.72 -3.46
N PHE A 14 20.10 -5.34 -2.35
CA PHE A 14 21.05 -5.76 -1.33
C PHE A 14 20.58 -7.10 -0.74
N LEU A 15 21.23 -8.16 -1.22
CA LEU A 15 21.10 -9.53 -0.74
C LEU A 15 21.60 -9.58 0.70
N LYS A 16 20.70 -9.75 1.67
CA LYS A 16 21.05 -10.33 2.96
C LYS A 16 20.28 -11.63 3.08
N GLN A 17 20.98 -12.71 2.78
CA GLN A 17 20.52 -14.08 2.86
C GLN A 17 20.07 -14.35 4.31
N ARG A 18 18.77 -14.31 4.58
CA ARG A 18 18.17 -14.88 5.78
C ARG A 18 17.39 -16.11 5.36
N ARG A 19 17.76 -17.25 5.95
CA ARG A 19 17.07 -18.54 5.84
C ARG A 19 15.78 -18.51 6.66
N ASP A 20 14.79 -17.76 6.20
CA ASP A 20 13.43 -17.83 6.75
C ASP A 20 12.49 -18.28 5.61
N TRP A 21 11.69 -19.31 5.87
CA TRP A 21 10.86 -20.01 4.86
C TRP A 21 9.73 -19.14 4.27
N PHE A 22 9.52 -17.93 4.80
CA PHE A 22 8.55 -16.97 4.31
C PHE A 22 9.15 -16.19 3.13
N ILE A 23 9.17 -16.83 1.96
CA ILE A 23 9.51 -16.18 0.69
C ILE A 23 8.47 -15.06 0.47
N ILE A 24 8.84 -13.82 0.80
CA ILE A 24 8.02 -12.66 0.45
C ILE A 24 8.12 -12.54 -1.06
N ASN A 25 7.06 -12.92 -1.77
CA ASN A 25 6.92 -12.59 -3.18
C ASN A 25 7.01 -11.06 -3.31
N ARG A 26 8.13 -10.60 -3.88
CA ARG A 26 8.36 -9.18 -4.14
C ARG A 26 7.35 -8.75 -5.20
N ILE A 27 6.44 -7.86 -4.83
CA ILE A 27 5.52 -7.28 -5.81
C ILE A 27 6.36 -6.36 -6.69
N ARG A 28 6.39 -6.63 -7.99
CA ARG A 28 6.89 -5.68 -8.98
C ARG A 28 5.74 -4.75 -9.34
N LEU A 29 5.82 -3.51 -8.87
CA LEU A 29 4.84 -2.45 -9.15
C LEU A 29 5.58 -1.25 -9.72
N ASN A 30 5.07 -0.70 -10.82
CA ASN A 30 5.48 0.61 -11.30
C ASN A 30 4.60 1.65 -10.61
N TYR A 31 5.20 2.55 -9.84
CA TYR A 31 4.51 3.60 -9.10
C TYR A 31 5.09 4.97 -9.45
N THR A 32 4.27 6.02 -9.35
CA THR A 32 4.68 7.40 -9.63
C THR A 32 5.15 8.10 -8.36
N GLY A 33 5.84 9.24 -8.49
CA GLY A 33 6.24 10.06 -7.35
C GLY A 33 5.06 10.53 -6.50
N GLU A 34 3.91 10.80 -7.12
CA GLU A 34 2.68 11.17 -6.39
C GLU A 34 2.10 10.01 -5.60
N MET A 35 2.16 8.79 -6.13
CA MET A 35 1.80 7.59 -5.37
C MET A 35 2.72 7.44 -4.15
N GLU A 36 4.04 7.59 -4.33
CA GLU A 36 5.01 7.51 -3.23
C GLU A 36 4.72 8.53 -2.12
N LYS A 37 4.38 9.77 -2.49
CA LYS A 37 3.98 10.81 -1.55
C LYS A 37 2.70 10.44 -0.82
N ALA A 38 1.67 9.98 -1.53
CA ALA A 38 0.40 9.59 -0.94
C ALA A 38 0.56 8.42 0.03
N MET A 39 1.39 7.42 -0.29
CA MET A 39 1.69 6.28 0.57
C MET A 39 2.38 6.71 1.87
N HIS A 40 3.36 7.61 1.75
CA HIS A 40 4.02 8.19 2.92
C HIS A 40 3.05 8.99 3.80
N GLN A 41 2.19 9.81 3.20
CA GLN A 41 1.20 10.61 3.93
C GLN A 41 0.17 9.73 4.65
N ALA A 42 -0.34 8.69 3.99
CA ALA A 42 -1.40 7.84 4.54
C ALA A 42 -0.90 6.80 5.56
N HIS A 43 0.27 6.19 5.30
CA HIS A 43 0.71 5.01 6.06
C HIS A 43 2.10 5.15 6.69
N GLY A 44 2.78 6.28 6.45
CA GLY A 44 4.12 6.57 6.99
C GLY A 44 5.25 5.76 6.34
N ILE A 45 4.98 5.08 5.23
CA ILE A 45 5.94 4.21 4.53
C ILE A 45 5.90 4.44 3.02
N GLY A 46 7.02 4.18 2.36
CA GLY A 46 7.13 4.19 0.90
C GLY A 46 6.69 2.88 0.24
N TYR A 47 6.50 2.90 -1.08
CA TYR A 47 6.14 1.71 -1.86
C TYR A 47 7.24 0.65 -1.89
N GLU A 48 8.51 1.04 -1.82
CA GLU A 48 9.61 0.06 -1.75
C GLU A 48 9.50 -0.82 -0.49
N ASP A 49 9.21 -0.20 0.65
CA ASP A 49 9.04 -0.88 1.92
C ASP A 49 7.78 -1.74 1.93
N TYR A 50 6.67 -1.23 1.39
CA TYR A 50 5.43 -1.98 1.20
C TYR A 50 5.64 -3.23 0.30
N CYS A 51 6.44 -3.11 -0.76
CA CYS A 51 6.72 -4.21 -1.67
C CYS A 51 7.69 -5.25 -1.09
N ARG A 52 8.63 -4.84 -0.23
CA ARG A 52 9.70 -5.71 0.30
C ARG A 52 9.38 -6.31 1.67
N LYS A 53 8.75 -5.57 2.57
CA LYS A 53 8.52 -5.96 3.97
C LYS A 53 7.10 -6.47 4.16
N PHE A 54 6.95 -7.78 4.36
CA PHE A 54 5.65 -8.43 4.54
C PHE A 54 4.86 -7.86 5.72
N LYS A 55 5.53 -7.57 6.84
CA LYS A 55 4.89 -6.97 8.02
C LYS A 55 4.27 -5.61 7.72
N GLU A 56 4.99 -4.78 6.96
CA GLU A 56 4.48 -3.46 6.54
C GLU A 56 3.31 -3.59 5.57
N ARG A 57 3.42 -4.52 4.61
CA ARG A 57 2.30 -4.82 3.71
C ARG A 57 1.05 -5.27 4.47
N LEU A 58 1.22 -6.21 5.40
CA LEU A 58 0.11 -6.73 6.20
C LEU A 58 -0.52 -5.63 7.07
N ARG A 59 0.30 -4.73 7.63
CA ARG A 59 -0.18 -3.56 8.38
C ARG A 59 -1.06 -2.67 7.53
N VAL A 60 -0.60 -2.31 6.32
CA VAL A 60 -1.35 -1.45 5.39
C VAL A 60 -2.65 -2.12 4.96
N GLU A 61 -2.60 -3.38 4.53
CA GLU A 61 -3.79 -4.09 4.03
C GLU A 61 -4.83 -4.32 5.14
N LYS A 62 -4.40 -4.55 6.38
CA LYS A 62 -5.31 -4.62 7.53
C LYS A 62 -6.05 -3.29 7.77
N THR A 63 -5.34 -2.16 7.69
CA THR A 63 -5.96 -0.84 7.82
C THR A 63 -6.96 -0.59 6.70
N ARG A 64 -6.59 -0.89 5.45
CA ARG A 64 -7.48 -0.75 4.28
C ARG A 64 -8.74 -1.60 4.41
N GLU A 65 -8.63 -2.83 4.89
CA GLU A 65 -9.78 -3.70 5.12
C GLU A 65 -10.71 -3.12 6.20
N GLN A 66 -10.16 -2.55 7.27
CA GLN A 66 -10.93 -1.92 8.33
C GLN A 66 -11.69 -0.68 7.83
N GLU A 67 -11.02 0.19 7.07
CA GLU A 67 -11.63 1.37 6.46
C GLU A 67 -12.75 0.97 5.49
N TYR A 68 -12.54 -0.06 4.67
CA TYR A 68 -13.57 -0.59 3.77
C TYR A 68 -14.79 -1.08 4.54
N LYS A 69 -14.60 -1.87 5.61
CA LYS A 69 -15.70 -2.36 6.46
C LYS A 69 -16.49 -1.22 7.08
N GLN A 70 -15.80 -0.21 7.61
CA GLN A 70 -16.44 0.97 8.20
C GLN A 70 -17.24 1.76 7.15
N GLY A 71 -16.67 2.00 5.97
CA GLY A 71 -17.37 2.66 4.87
C GLY A 71 -18.62 1.91 4.44
N ARG A 72 -18.53 0.59 4.28
CA ARG A 72 -19.68 -0.27 3.95
C ARG A 72 -20.79 -0.21 5.01
N MET A 73 -20.43 -0.16 6.29
CA MET A 73 -21.41 -0.02 7.38
C MET A 73 -22.14 1.33 7.32
N ILE A 74 -21.42 2.42 7.06
CA ILE A 74 -22.00 3.76 6.95
C ILE A 74 -22.95 3.85 5.75
N VAL A 75 -22.53 3.36 4.58
CA VAL A 75 -23.38 3.32 3.37
C VAL A 75 -24.66 2.53 3.65
N ALA A 76 -24.54 1.33 4.23
CA ALA A 76 -25.71 0.52 4.56
C ALA A 76 -26.64 1.20 5.60
N GLN A 77 -26.09 1.97 6.54
CA GLN A 77 -26.88 2.76 7.48
C GLN A 77 -27.62 3.91 6.79
N PHE A 78 -26.99 4.56 5.82
CA PHE A 78 -27.58 5.64 5.04
C PHE A 78 -28.70 5.13 4.14
N ASP A 79 -28.46 4.05 3.39
CA ASP A 79 -29.47 3.42 2.52
C ASP A 79 -30.74 3.06 3.31
N ARG A 80 -30.59 2.49 4.51
CA ARG A 80 -31.73 2.19 5.40
C ARG A 80 -32.54 3.42 5.81
N LYS A 81 -31.93 4.61 5.88
CA LYS A 81 -32.62 5.86 6.26
C LYS A 81 -33.28 6.55 5.07
N VAL A 82 -32.73 6.39 3.88
CA VAL A 82 -33.23 7.02 2.64
C VAL A 82 -34.39 6.26 2.03
N HIS A 83 -34.46 4.94 2.21
CA HIS A 83 -35.57 4.12 1.72
C HIS A 83 -36.83 4.16 2.63
N PHE A 84 -37.03 5.24 3.40
CA PHE A 84 -38.27 5.56 4.13
C PHE A 84 -39.09 6.62 3.40
#